data_AF-A0A800C927-F1
#
_entry.id   AF-A0A800C927-F1
#
_cell.length_a   1.000
_cell.length_b   1.000
_cell.length_c   1.000
_cell.angle_alpha   90.00
_cell.angle_beta   90.00
_cell.angle_gamma   90.00
#
_symmetry.space_group_name_H-M   'P 1'
#
loop_
_entity.id
_entity.type
_entity.pdbx_description
1 polymer ?
#
loop_
_entity_poly.entity_id
_entity_poly.type
_entity_poly.pdbx_seq_one_letter_code
_entity_poly.pdbx_strand_id
1 'polypeptide(L)'
;MFTQRLSGILLHPTSFPGPYGIGDLGKQAYAFLDWLAQAKQRLWQVLPLGPTGFGDSPYQCFSAFAGNPLLIDPEDLRRRGYLSYRDLAVPPFPLNRVDYGPVIQWKQALLRRAFAQFEKLGDASAFDAFCQEEAAWLEDYALFMALKDAHHGRPWHEWEPALRDREPAALVKARDRLAGDIWFHRFTQWLFFDQWRKLKTYANQRHIQIIGDIPIYVARDSADAWAHRDQFLFDEEGRPIVVAGVPPDYFSPTGQLWGNPIYDWEKMAADGYRWWVERFRANLRLYDIVRIDHFRGFYNYWVVPGDAETAVHGEWRDGP
;
A
#
# COMPACT_ATOMS: atom_id res chain seq x y z
N MET A 1 18.22 7.02 18.24
CA MET A 1 18.25 5.97 19.28
C MET A 1 17.49 6.50 20.48
N PHE A 2 16.48 5.79 21.01
CA PHE A 2 15.68 6.26 22.13
C PHE A 2 16.52 6.32 23.41
N THR A 3 16.56 7.48 24.06
CA THR A 3 17.27 7.68 25.34
C THR A 3 16.36 7.52 26.56
N GLN A 4 15.08 7.21 26.34
CA GLN A 4 14.06 7.05 27.37
C GLN A 4 13.28 5.74 27.17
N ARG A 5 12.72 5.20 28.27
CA ARG A 5 11.82 4.05 28.23
C ARG A 5 10.47 4.47 27.64
N LEU A 6 10.04 3.81 26.56
CA LEU A 6 8.75 4.04 25.90
C LEU A 6 7.91 2.76 25.92
N SER A 7 6.58 2.92 25.83
CA SER A 7 5.61 1.83 25.68
C SER A 7 4.54 2.22 24.68
N GLY A 8 3.89 1.22 24.09
CA GLY A 8 2.88 1.43 23.07
C GLY A 8 2.06 0.20 22.76
N ILE A 9 1.14 0.38 21.81
CA ILE A 9 0.18 -0.64 21.38
C ILE A 9 0.33 -0.90 19.88
N LEU A 10 0.32 -2.18 19.51
CA LEU A 10 0.12 -2.62 18.13
C LEU A 10 -1.37 -2.74 17.86
N LEU A 11 -1.90 -1.92 16.95
CA LEU A 11 -3.28 -1.99 16.51
C LEU A 11 -3.38 -1.41 15.10
N HIS A 12 -3.75 -2.23 14.12
CA HIS A 12 -3.89 -1.77 12.74
C HIS A 12 -5.23 -1.04 12.54
N PRO A 13 -5.31 0.03 11.70
CA PRO A 13 -6.54 0.80 11.55
C PRO A 13 -7.78 0.01 11.13
N THR A 14 -7.62 -1.09 10.39
CA THR A 14 -8.74 -1.98 10.01
C THR A 14 -9.47 -2.57 11.22
N SER A 15 -8.80 -2.63 12.38
CA SER A 15 -9.31 -3.20 13.63
C SER A 15 -10.04 -2.18 14.50
N PHE A 16 -10.08 -0.90 14.11
CA PHE A 16 -10.91 0.06 14.82
C PHE A 16 -12.40 -0.33 14.70
N PRO A 17 -13.19 -0.17 15.78
CA PRO A 17 -14.62 -0.40 15.69
C PRO A 17 -15.26 0.61 14.73
N GLY A 18 -16.43 0.29 14.16
CA GLY A 18 -17.14 1.22 13.30
C GLY A 18 -18.29 0.57 12.55
N PRO A 19 -19.23 1.37 12.00
CA PRO A 19 -20.40 0.84 11.30
C PRO A 19 -20.09 0.43 9.85
N TYR A 20 -18.94 0.82 9.30
CA TYR A 20 -18.64 0.73 7.86
C TYR A 20 -17.91 -0.57 7.44
N GLY A 21 -18.04 -1.64 8.24
CA GLY A 21 -17.51 -2.97 7.97
C GLY A 21 -15.99 -3.15 8.15
N ILE A 22 -15.24 -2.05 8.20
CA ILE A 22 -13.80 -2.01 8.46
C ILE A 22 -13.48 -0.73 9.24
N GLY A 23 -12.48 -0.79 10.12
CA GLY A 23 -11.97 0.41 10.78
C GLY A 23 -11.35 1.39 9.78
N ASP A 24 -11.47 2.68 10.07
CA ASP A 24 -11.05 3.79 9.20
C ASP A 24 -10.27 4.86 9.97
N LEU A 25 -9.78 5.87 9.24
CA LEU A 25 -9.01 6.99 9.78
C LEU A 25 -9.88 8.09 10.42
N GLY A 26 -11.15 7.77 10.73
CA GLY A 26 -12.13 8.68 11.28
C GLY A 26 -12.17 8.69 12.81
N LYS A 27 -13.35 8.99 13.36
CA LYS A 27 -13.60 9.25 14.79
C LYS A 27 -12.93 8.24 15.73
N GLN A 28 -12.94 6.96 15.38
CA GLN A 28 -12.45 5.89 16.27
C GLN A 28 -10.92 5.84 16.33
N ALA A 29 -10.23 6.24 15.26
CA ALA A 29 -8.78 6.42 15.28
C ALA A 29 -8.37 7.56 16.24
N TYR A 30 -9.07 8.70 16.21
CA TYR A 30 -8.82 9.81 17.14
C TYR A 30 -9.13 9.43 18.59
N ALA A 31 -10.24 8.71 18.84
CA ALA A 31 -10.58 8.22 20.17
C ALA A 31 -9.52 7.24 20.71
N PHE A 32 -8.95 6.39 19.85
CA PHE A 32 -7.84 5.52 20.21
C PHE A 32 -6.58 6.31 20.59
N LEU A 33 -6.24 7.38 19.85
CA LEU A 33 -5.10 8.25 20.21
C LEU A 33 -5.32 8.98 21.54
N ASP A 34 -6.53 9.45 21.81
CA ASP A 34 -6.88 10.03 23.11
C ASP A 34 -6.73 8.99 24.24
N TRP A 35 -7.18 7.75 24.01
CA TRP A 35 -7.00 6.66 24.95
C TRP A 35 -5.52 6.33 25.18
N LEU A 36 -4.70 6.26 24.13
CA LEU A 36 -3.25 6.05 24.25
C LEU A 36 -2.60 7.15 25.12
N ALA A 37 -2.98 8.41 24.89
CA ALA A 37 -2.48 9.53 25.67
C ALA A 37 -2.88 9.41 27.16
N GLN A 38 -4.13 9.07 27.45
CA GLN A 38 -4.64 8.83 28.81
C GLN A 38 -3.92 7.65 29.49
N ALA A 39 -3.69 6.56 28.74
CA ALA A 39 -2.93 5.40 29.18
C ALA A 39 -1.41 5.63 29.22
N LYS A 40 -0.94 6.86 28.96
CA LYS A 40 0.47 7.27 28.93
C LYS A 40 1.34 6.46 27.97
N GLN A 41 0.72 5.89 26.94
CA GLN A 41 1.44 5.29 25.83
C GLN A 41 2.08 6.38 24.96
N ARG A 42 3.19 6.05 24.32
CA ARG A 42 3.99 6.96 23.49
C ARG A 42 4.26 6.41 22.09
N LEU A 43 3.91 5.15 21.86
CA LEU A 43 4.09 4.48 20.58
C LEU A 43 2.76 3.86 20.12
N TRP A 44 2.45 4.03 18.85
CA TRP A 44 1.40 3.30 18.16
C TRP A 44 2.02 2.55 16.98
N GLN A 45 1.98 1.23 17.00
CA GLN A 45 2.46 0.43 15.89
C GLN A 45 1.31 0.01 14.97
N VAL A 46 1.53 0.14 13.66
CA VAL A 46 0.63 -0.33 12.61
C VAL A 46 1.34 -1.35 11.72
N LEU A 47 0.55 -2.22 11.07
CA LEU A 47 0.99 -2.98 9.89
C LEU A 47 1.10 -2.05 8.67
N PRO A 48 1.67 -2.51 7.53
CA PRO A 48 1.77 -1.67 6.33
C PRO A 48 0.40 -1.13 5.89
N LEU A 49 0.36 0.12 5.44
CA LEU A 49 -0.89 0.83 5.11
C LEU A 49 -1.24 0.81 3.63
N GLY A 50 -0.56 -0.01 2.82
CA GLY A 50 -0.77 -0.05 1.37
C GLY A 50 -2.05 -0.75 0.92
N PRO A 51 -2.51 -0.50 -0.31
CA PRO A 51 -3.66 -1.18 -0.90
C PRO A 51 -3.38 -2.68 -1.07
N THR A 52 -4.21 -3.53 -0.48
CA THR A 52 -4.00 -4.98 -0.43
C THR A 52 -4.48 -5.69 -1.69
N GLY A 53 -3.75 -6.73 -2.10
CA GLY A 53 -4.15 -7.64 -3.17
C GLY A 53 -4.97 -8.84 -2.67
N PHE A 54 -4.92 -9.93 -3.44
CA PHE A 54 -5.59 -11.18 -3.07
C PHE A 54 -5.12 -11.69 -1.71
N GLY A 55 -6.06 -12.15 -0.87
CA GLY A 55 -5.80 -12.61 0.50
C GLY A 55 -5.69 -11.48 1.53
N ASP A 56 -5.89 -10.22 1.12
CA ASP A 56 -6.04 -9.04 1.99
C ASP A 56 -4.84 -8.77 2.92
N SER A 57 -3.68 -9.35 2.60
CA SER A 57 -2.46 -9.22 3.40
C SER A 57 -1.84 -7.83 3.23
N PRO A 58 -1.60 -7.08 4.33
CA PRO A 58 -0.82 -5.85 4.31
C PRO A 58 0.62 -6.02 3.81
N TYR A 59 1.14 -7.25 3.74
CA TYR A 59 2.49 -7.54 3.25
C TYR A 59 2.54 -7.79 1.74
N GLN A 60 1.38 -7.77 1.06
CA GLN A 60 1.25 -7.95 -0.38
C GLN A 60 0.41 -6.81 -0.99
N CYS A 61 1.02 -5.62 -1.05
CA CYS A 61 0.37 -4.43 -1.55
C CYS A 61 0.60 -4.20 -3.05
N PHE A 62 -0.35 -3.53 -3.70
CA PHE A 62 -0.22 -3.07 -5.09
C PHE A 62 0.79 -1.92 -5.25
N SER A 63 1.22 -1.29 -4.16
CA SER A 63 2.30 -0.30 -4.17
C SER A 63 2.97 -0.21 -2.80
N ALA A 64 4.28 0.02 -2.80
CA ALA A 64 5.09 0.34 -1.62
C ALA A 64 4.95 1.79 -1.14
N PHE A 65 4.23 2.63 -1.90
CA PHE A 65 4.06 4.07 -1.66
C PHE A 65 2.61 4.46 -1.38
N ALA A 66 1.65 3.84 -2.08
CA ALA A 66 0.24 4.17 -1.96
C ALA A 66 -0.35 3.81 -0.59
N GLY A 67 -1.46 4.46 -0.24
CA GLY A 67 -2.28 4.15 0.92
C GLY A 67 -3.55 3.39 0.58
N ASN A 68 -4.06 2.60 1.53
CA ASN A 68 -5.21 1.73 1.35
C ASN A 68 -6.53 2.53 1.32
N PRO A 69 -7.25 2.58 0.17
CA PRO A 69 -8.50 3.30 0.07
C PRO A 69 -9.61 2.81 1.01
N LEU A 70 -9.54 1.56 1.49
CA LEU A 70 -10.52 1.02 2.44
C LEU A 70 -10.51 1.74 3.79
N LEU A 71 -9.37 2.35 4.15
CA LEU A 71 -9.19 3.07 5.41
C LEU A 71 -9.77 4.49 5.41
N ILE A 72 -10.27 4.98 4.26
CA ILE A 72 -10.86 6.32 4.14
C ILE A 72 -12.16 6.38 4.97
N ASP A 73 -12.28 7.39 5.84
CA ASP A 73 -13.47 7.72 6.65
C ASP A 73 -14.62 8.21 5.77
N PRO A 74 -15.73 7.46 5.66
CA PRO A 74 -16.92 7.87 4.92
C PRO A 74 -17.60 9.14 5.47
N GLU A 75 -17.57 9.37 6.78
CA GLU A 75 -18.17 10.55 7.40
C GLU A 75 -17.41 11.82 7.02
N ASP A 76 -16.12 11.73 6.79
CA ASP A 76 -15.31 12.83 6.29
C ASP A 76 -15.74 13.27 4.88
N LEU A 77 -15.99 12.30 3.99
CA LEU A 77 -16.50 12.58 2.65
C LEU A 77 -17.88 13.25 2.68
N ARG A 78 -18.74 12.84 3.64
CA ARG A 78 -20.02 13.50 3.88
C ARG A 78 -19.84 14.93 4.40
N ARG A 79 -18.93 15.16 5.35
CA ARG A 79 -18.62 16.51 5.86
C ARG A 79 -18.10 17.45 4.78
N ARG A 80 -17.33 16.92 3.81
CA ARG A 80 -16.86 17.67 2.61
C ARG A 80 -17.96 17.91 1.57
N GLY A 81 -19.15 17.34 1.75
CA GLY A 81 -20.24 17.46 0.78
C GLY A 81 -20.11 16.53 -0.44
N TYR A 82 -19.20 15.56 -0.41
CA TYR A 82 -19.04 14.57 -1.49
C TYR A 82 -20.07 13.43 -1.38
N LEU A 83 -20.60 13.20 -0.19
CA LEU A 83 -21.64 12.20 0.08
C LEU A 83 -22.80 12.80 0.88
N SER A 84 -23.97 12.21 0.72
CA SER A 84 -25.15 12.45 1.55
C SER A 84 -25.30 11.41 2.66
N TYR A 85 -26.17 11.66 3.65
CA TYR A 85 -26.51 10.64 4.66
C TYR A 85 -27.09 9.36 4.06
N ARG A 86 -27.82 9.45 2.94
CA ARG A 86 -28.37 8.27 2.25
C ARG A 86 -27.27 7.39 1.64
N ASP A 87 -26.12 7.97 1.37
CA ASP A 87 -25.01 7.28 0.70
C ASP A 87 -24.24 6.41 1.69
N LEU A 88 -24.29 6.79 2.97
CA LEU A 88 -23.71 6.07 4.09
C LEU A 88 -24.61 4.93 4.59
N ALA A 89 -25.67 4.58 3.86
CA ALA A 89 -26.46 3.38 4.16
C ALA A 89 -25.55 2.14 4.04
N VAL A 90 -25.37 1.46 5.17
CA VAL A 90 -24.48 0.31 5.28
C VAL A 90 -25.24 -1.01 5.09
N PRO A 91 -24.69 -1.97 4.34
CA PRO A 91 -25.06 -3.37 4.44
C PRO A 91 -24.88 -3.90 5.88
N PRO A 92 -25.49 -5.04 6.23
CA PRO A 92 -25.36 -5.65 7.56
C PRO A 92 -23.97 -6.31 7.74
N PHE A 93 -22.92 -5.50 7.83
CA PHE A 93 -21.57 -5.99 8.04
C PHE A 93 -21.39 -6.58 9.46
N PRO A 94 -20.57 -7.64 9.62
CA PRO A 94 -20.19 -8.13 10.93
C PRO A 94 -19.45 -7.05 11.74
N LEU A 95 -19.75 -6.95 13.04
CA LEU A 95 -19.10 -5.96 13.92
C LEU A 95 -17.77 -6.45 14.53
N ASN A 96 -17.50 -7.76 14.48
CA ASN A 96 -16.37 -8.41 15.16
C ASN A 96 -15.28 -8.91 14.21
N ARG A 97 -15.46 -8.76 12.90
CA ARG A 97 -14.48 -9.13 11.86
C ARG A 97 -14.73 -8.33 10.60
N VAL A 98 -13.69 -8.15 9.81
CA VAL A 98 -13.80 -7.57 8.46
C VAL A 98 -14.19 -8.68 7.49
N ASP A 99 -15.28 -8.49 6.76
CA ASP A 99 -15.65 -9.33 5.62
C ASP A 99 -15.23 -8.60 4.33
N TYR A 100 -14.00 -8.86 3.89
CA TYR A 100 -13.31 -8.04 2.88
C TYR A 100 -14.06 -7.98 1.54
N GLY A 101 -14.63 -9.09 1.05
CA GLY A 101 -15.32 -9.13 -0.24
C GLY A 101 -16.45 -8.08 -0.35
N PRO A 102 -17.47 -8.13 0.53
CA PRO A 102 -18.52 -7.13 0.60
C PRO A 102 -18.02 -5.72 0.93
N VAL A 103 -17.03 -5.56 1.82
CA VAL A 103 -16.49 -4.25 2.19
C VAL A 103 -15.80 -3.56 1.01
N ILE A 104 -14.98 -4.29 0.24
CA ILE A 104 -14.28 -3.77 -0.93
C ILE A 104 -15.30 -3.25 -1.94
N GLN A 105 -16.31 -4.05 -2.27
CA GLN A 105 -17.35 -3.65 -3.22
C GLN A 105 -18.10 -2.39 -2.76
N TRP A 106 -18.49 -2.34 -1.49
CA TRP A 106 -19.22 -1.19 -0.94
C TRP A 106 -18.36 0.07 -0.87
N LYS A 107 -17.12 0.00 -0.36
CA LYS A 107 -16.19 1.13 -0.29
C LYS A 107 -15.84 1.66 -1.68
N GLN A 108 -15.60 0.79 -2.66
CA GLN A 108 -15.31 1.22 -4.04
C GLN A 108 -16.50 1.97 -4.67
N ALA A 109 -17.72 1.43 -4.52
CA ALA A 109 -18.92 2.12 -4.99
C ALA A 109 -19.11 3.48 -4.31
N LEU A 110 -18.86 3.54 -3.00
CA LEU A 110 -18.95 4.78 -2.23
C LEU A 110 -17.94 5.84 -2.69
N LEU A 111 -16.67 5.45 -2.88
CA LEU A 111 -15.62 6.34 -3.32
C LEU A 111 -15.86 6.88 -4.73
N ARG A 112 -16.37 6.03 -5.66
CA ARG A 112 -16.74 6.49 -7.01
C ARG A 112 -17.87 7.51 -6.99
N ARG A 113 -18.85 7.36 -6.09
CA ARG A 113 -19.91 8.36 -5.89
C ARG A 113 -19.35 9.67 -5.33
N ALA A 114 -18.46 9.59 -4.35
CA ALA A 114 -17.79 10.76 -3.79
C ALA A 114 -16.98 11.50 -4.86
N PHE A 115 -16.26 10.76 -5.72
CA PHE A 115 -15.50 11.32 -6.83
C PHE A 115 -16.39 12.05 -7.84
N ALA A 116 -17.50 11.43 -8.27
CA ALA A 116 -18.46 12.08 -9.19
C ALA A 116 -19.08 13.37 -8.62
N GLN A 117 -19.13 13.51 -7.30
CA GLN A 117 -19.57 14.74 -6.65
C GLN A 117 -18.43 15.76 -6.52
N PHE A 118 -17.21 15.31 -6.23
CA PHE A 118 -16.00 16.14 -6.23
C PHE A 118 -15.79 16.83 -7.59
N GLU A 119 -15.95 16.10 -8.69
CA GLU A 119 -15.84 16.65 -10.06
C GLU A 119 -16.79 17.83 -10.32
N LYS A 120 -17.93 17.90 -9.63
CA LYS A 120 -18.92 18.97 -9.78
C LYS A 120 -18.64 20.20 -8.93
N LEU A 121 -17.93 20.05 -7.81
CA LEU A 121 -17.73 21.12 -6.83
C LEU A 121 -16.60 22.09 -7.22
N GLY A 122 -15.73 21.70 -8.16
CA GLY A 122 -14.88 22.61 -8.93
C GLY A 122 -13.61 23.15 -8.26
N ASP A 123 -13.47 23.11 -6.93
CA ASP A 123 -12.20 23.43 -6.25
C ASP A 123 -11.35 22.17 -6.04
N ALA A 124 -10.35 22.00 -6.90
CA ALA A 124 -9.39 20.91 -6.88
C ALA A 124 -7.99 21.34 -6.42
N SER A 125 -7.81 22.56 -5.91
CA SER A 125 -6.47 23.14 -5.65
C SER A 125 -5.58 22.29 -4.73
N ALA A 126 -6.12 21.82 -3.60
CA ALA A 126 -5.41 20.94 -2.67
C ALA A 126 -5.15 19.54 -3.26
N PHE A 127 -6.04 19.08 -4.13
CA PHE A 127 -5.90 17.82 -4.84
C PHE A 127 -4.81 17.90 -5.91
N ASP A 128 -4.76 18.99 -6.68
CA ASP A 128 -3.74 19.23 -7.71
C ASP A 128 -2.35 19.39 -7.08
N ALA A 129 -2.27 20.11 -5.96
CA ALA A 129 -1.03 20.24 -5.19
C ALA A 129 -0.51 18.87 -4.69
N PHE A 130 -1.40 18.00 -4.21
CA PHE A 130 -1.04 16.62 -3.85
C PHE A 130 -0.54 15.83 -5.05
N CYS A 131 -1.22 15.93 -6.20
CA CYS A 131 -0.80 15.23 -7.41
C CYS A 131 0.59 15.68 -7.89
N GLN A 132 0.90 16.98 -7.77
CA GLN A 132 2.22 17.51 -8.08
C GLN A 132 3.28 17.05 -7.07
N GLU A 133 2.97 17.08 -5.76
CA GLU A 133 3.89 16.67 -4.69
C GLU A 133 4.28 15.19 -4.80
N GLU A 134 3.35 14.33 -5.19
CA GLU A 134 3.50 12.87 -5.17
C GLU A 134 3.67 12.25 -6.57
N ALA A 135 3.85 13.07 -7.61
CA ALA A 135 3.91 12.64 -9.02
C ALA A 135 4.90 11.50 -9.31
N ALA A 136 6.01 11.44 -8.56
CA ALA A 136 7.08 10.46 -8.75
C ALA A 136 6.61 8.99 -8.64
N TRP A 137 5.61 8.71 -7.79
CA TRP A 137 5.04 7.37 -7.65
C TRP A 137 3.56 7.32 -8.01
N LEU A 138 2.83 8.43 -7.84
CA LEU A 138 1.38 8.49 -8.01
C LEU A 138 0.96 8.27 -9.47
N GLU A 139 1.75 8.76 -10.43
CA GLU A 139 1.46 8.62 -11.86
C GLU A 139 1.45 7.15 -12.30
N ASP A 140 2.49 6.41 -11.91
CA ASP A 140 2.58 4.98 -12.22
C ASP A 140 1.56 4.16 -11.44
N TYR A 141 1.33 4.47 -10.16
CA TYR A 141 0.30 3.80 -9.37
C TYR A 141 -1.11 3.99 -9.95
N ALA A 142 -1.50 5.22 -10.27
CA ALA A 142 -2.84 5.51 -10.76
C ALA A 142 -3.09 4.86 -12.14
N LEU A 143 -2.09 4.88 -13.03
CA LEU A 143 -2.18 4.19 -14.32
C LEU A 143 -2.21 2.66 -14.13
N PHE A 144 -1.39 2.11 -13.24
CA PHE A 144 -1.39 0.68 -12.91
C PHE A 144 -2.78 0.23 -12.44
N MET A 145 -3.38 0.95 -11.50
CA MET A 145 -4.70 0.59 -10.97
C MET A 145 -5.81 0.76 -12.00
N ALA A 146 -5.77 1.81 -12.83
CA ALA A 146 -6.73 1.99 -13.92
C ALA A 146 -6.62 0.88 -14.98
N LEU A 147 -5.40 0.47 -15.34
CA LEU A 147 -5.16 -0.67 -16.22
C LEU A 147 -5.66 -1.97 -15.57
N LYS A 148 -5.37 -2.18 -14.30
CA LYS A 148 -5.84 -3.36 -13.56
C LYS A 148 -7.36 -3.47 -13.57
N ASP A 149 -8.06 -2.37 -13.31
CA ASP A 149 -9.53 -2.31 -13.38
C ASP A 149 -10.03 -2.63 -14.79
N ALA A 150 -9.42 -2.04 -15.82
CA ALA A 150 -9.76 -2.29 -17.22
C ALA A 150 -9.52 -3.75 -17.67
N HIS A 151 -8.67 -4.48 -16.96
CA HIS A 151 -8.39 -5.91 -17.17
C HIS A 151 -9.08 -6.83 -16.15
N HIS A 152 -10.09 -6.33 -15.45
CA HIS A 152 -10.87 -7.08 -14.47
C HIS A 152 -10.03 -7.70 -13.35
N GLY A 153 -9.03 -6.96 -12.87
CA GLY A 153 -8.17 -7.39 -11.77
C GLY A 153 -6.98 -8.25 -12.18
N ARG A 154 -6.82 -8.61 -13.47
CA ARG A 154 -5.66 -9.41 -13.92
C ARG A 154 -4.33 -8.70 -13.62
N PRO A 155 -3.29 -9.45 -13.23
CA PRO A 155 -2.00 -8.88 -12.88
C PRO A 155 -1.27 -8.35 -14.11
N TRP A 156 -0.33 -7.43 -13.91
CA TRP A 156 0.32 -6.71 -15.03
C TRP A 156 1.07 -7.61 -16.03
N HIS A 157 1.56 -8.76 -15.57
CA HIS A 157 2.28 -9.72 -16.41
C HIS A 157 1.35 -10.54 -17.33
N GLU A 158 0.03 -10.38 -17.21
CA GLU A 158 -0.99 -10.96 -18.10
C GLU A 158 -1.61 -9.93 -19.06
N TRP A 159 -1.21 -8.65 -18.99
CA TRP A 159 -1.67 -7.63 -19.93
C TRP A 159 -1.02 -7.79 -21.30
N GLU A 160 -1.53 -7.09 -22.31
CA GLU A 160 -0.92 -7.11 -23.64
C GLU A 160 0.55 -6.64 -23.57
N PRO A 161 1.47 -7.23 -24.37
CA PRO A 161 2.90 -6.95 -24.28
C PRO A 161 3.25 -5.46 -24.25
N ALA A 162 2.61 -4.65 -25.09
CA ALA A 162 2.86 -3.21 -25.15
C ALA A 162 2.56 -2.47 -23.83
N LEU A 163 1.58 -2.92 -23.04
CA LEU A 163 1.27 -2.35 -21.73
C LEU A 163 2.12 -2.98 -20.62
N ARG A 164 2.34 -4.30 -20.67
CA ARG A 164 3.24 -5.04 -19.77
C ARG A 164 4.67 -4.49 -19.81
N ASP A 165 5.16 -4.21 -21.01
CA ASP A 165 6.53 -3.75 -21.30
C ASP A 165 6.62 -2.21 -21.33
N ARG A 166 5.51 -1.53 -21.02
CA ARG A 166 5.46 -0.07 -20.86
C ARG A 166 5.90 0.70 -22.11
N GLU A 167 5.52 0.22 -23.29
CA GLU A 167 5.81 0.90 -24.54
C GLU A 167 5.22 2.32 -24.53
N PRO A 168 6.01 3.38 -24.79
CA PRO A 168 5.57 4.76 -24.63
C PRO A 168 4.26 5.09 -25.38
N ALA A 169 4.12 4.60 -26.62
CA ALA A 169 2.92 4.85 -27.43
C ALA A 169 1.67 4.16 -26.87
N ALA A 170 1.80 2.94 -26.33
CA ALA A 170 0.70 2.22 -25.70
C ALA A 170 0.29 2.90 -24.39
N LEU A 171 1.25 3.36 -23.60
CA LEU A 171 0.98 4.06 -22.35
C LEU A 171 0.32 5.44 -22.57
N VAL A 172 0.66 6.18 -23.63
CA VAL A 172 -0.05 7.43 -23.98
C VAL A 172 -1.51 7.13 -24.32
N LYS A 173 -1.77 6.17 -25.21
CA LYS A 173 -3.14 5.75 -25.55
C LYS A 173 -3.93 5.28 -24.34
N ALA A 174 -3.29 4.54 -23.43
CA ALA A 174 -3.91 4.09 -22.20
C ALA A 174 -4.28 5.25 -21.27
N ARG A 175 -3.40 6.24 -21.11
CA ARG A 175 -3.67 7.45 -20.32
C ARG A 175 -4.84 8.24 -20.87
N ASP A 176 -4.90 8.44 -22.19
CA ASP A 176 -6.01 9.16 -22.82
C ASP A 176 -7.34 8.41 -22.62
N ARG A 177 -7.33 7.09 -22.86
CA ARG A 177 -8.53 6.25 -22.73
C ARG A 177 -9.02 6.15 -21.29
N LEU A 178 -8.11 6.09 -20.31
CA LEU A 178 -8.41 5.82 -18.90
C LEU A 178 -8.28 7.06 -18.01
N ALA A 179 -8.30 8.27 -18.60
CA ALA A 179 -8.07 9.52 -17.88
C ALA A 179 -8.96 9.68 -16.63
N GLY A 180 -10.26 9.32 -16.75
CA GLY A 180 -11.20 9.39 -15.63
C GLY A 180 -10.89 8.40 -14.51
N ASP A 181 -10.51 7.15 -14.83
CA ASP A 181 -10.14 6.15 -13.82
C ASP A 181 -8.80 6.47 -13.15
N ILE A 182 -7.83 6.98 -13.92
CA ILE A 182 -6.57 7.50 -13.37
C ILE A 182 -6.87 8.62 -12.38
N TRP A 183 -7.77 9.54 -12.74
CA TRP A 183 -8.13 10.65 -11.88
C TRP A 183 -8.83 10.18 -10.59
N PHE A 184 -9.72 9.20 -10.70
CA PHE A 184 -10.33 8.52 -9.55
C PHE A 184 -9.27 7.91 -8.62
N HIS A 185 -8.31 7.16 -9.15
CA HIS A 185 -7.26 6.54 -8.33
C HIS A 185 -6.39 7.59 -7.63
N ARG A 186 -6.03 8.69 -8.32
CA ARG A 186 -5.35 9.83 -7.68
C ARG A 186 -6.20 10.44 -6.55
N PHE A 187 -7.50 10.62 -6.77
CA PHE A 187 -8.42 11.16 -5.77
C PHE A 187 -8.47 10.29 -4.51
N THR A 188 -8.50 8.96 -4.64
CA THR A 188 -8.46 8.08 -3.47
C THR A 188 -7.17 8.22 -2.66
N GLN A 189 -6.02 8.39 -3.33
CA GLN A 189 -4.75 8.62 -2.66
C GLN A 189 -4.73 9.95 -1.94
N TRP A 190 -5.20 11.02 -2.58
CA TRP A 190 -5.32 12.33 -1.95
C TRP A 190 -6.16 12.26 -0.66
N LEU A 191 -7.33 11.63 -0.71
CA LEU A 191 -8.20 11.45 0.46
C LEU A 191 -7.50 10.68 1.58
N PHE A 192 -6.85 9.56 1.25
CA PHE A 192 -6.11 8.76 2.23
C PHE A 192 -5.01 9.59 2.90
N PHE A 193 -4.13 10.23 2.11
CA PHE A 193 -2.99 10.96 2.63
C PHE A 193 -3.41 12.20 3.43
N ASP A 194 -4.46 12.90 3.02
CA ASP A 194 -4.99 14.02 3.79
C ASP A 194 -5.53 13.57 5.15
N GLN A 195 -6.30 12.48 5.21
CA GLN A 195 -6.80 11.93 6.48
C GLN A 195 -5.67 11.40 7.36
N TRP A 196 -4.71 10.67 6.79
CA TRP A 196 -3.56 10.13 7.52
C TRP A 196 -2.65 11.23 8.08
N ARG A 197 -2.32 12.26 7.28
CA ARG A 197 -1.49 13.41 7.71
C ARG A 197 -2.13 14.13 8.90
N LYS A 198 -3.47 14.32 8.89
CA LYS A 198 -4.22 14.90 10.02
C LYS A 198 -4.16 14.02 11.27
N LEU A 199 -4.36 12.71 11.11
CA LEU A 199 -4.30 11.76 12.23
C LEU A 199 -2.89 11.66 12.83
N LYS A 200 -1.85 11.58 12.00
CA LYS A 200 -0.44 11.60 12.45
C LYS A 200 -0.11 12.89 13.20
N THR A 201 -0.54 14.04 12.67
CA THR A 201 -0.35 15.34 13.34
C THR A 201 -1.00 15.34 14.72
N TYR A 202 -2.22 14.81 14.83
CA TYR A 202 -2.94 14.69 16.10
C TYR A 202 -2.25 13.76 17.11
N ALA A 203 -1.69 12.64 16.64
CA ALA A 203 -0.88 11.72 17.44
C ALA A 203 0.38 12.40 17.96
N ASN A 204 1.12 13.07 17.07
CA ASN A 204 2.38 13.74 17.40
C ASN A 204 2.19 14.90 18.39
N GLN A 205 1.10 15.66 18.27
CA GLN A 205 0.71 16.68 19.25
C GLN A 205 0.44 16.13 20.65
N ARG A 206 0.15 14.82 20.76
CA ARG A 206 -0.04 14.10 22.03
C ARG A 206 1.20 13.32 22.46
N HIS A 207 2.33 13.56 21.80
CA HIS A 207 3.60 12.83 22.01
C HIS A 207 3.48 11.32 21.77
N ILE A 208 2.61 10.91 20.84
CA ILE A 208 2.50 9.53 20.37
C ILE A 208 3.18 9.45 19.02
N GLN A 209 4.29 8.70 18.93
CA GLN A 209 4.96 8.42 17.68
C GLN A 209 4.37 7.16 17.01
N ILE A 210 4.28 7.17 15.69
CA ILE A 210 3.77 6.04 14.91
C ILE A 210 4.94 5.19 14.42
N ILE A 211 4.91 3.90 14.76
CA ILE A 211 5.78 2.86 14.21
C ILE A 211 5.06 2.24 13.01
N GLY A 212 5.53 2.57 11.82
CA GLY A 212 5.13 1.89 10.60
C GLY A 212 5.91 0.60 10.38
N ASP A 213 5.52 -0.10 9.34
CA ASP A 213 6.11 -1.36 8.94
C ASP A 213 6.22 -1.41 7.42
N ILE A 214 7.40 -1.79 6.93
CA ILE A 214 7.63 -2.03 5.50
C ILE A 214 8.12 -3.47 5.28
N PRO A 215 7.44 -4.27 4.42
CA PRO A 215 7.97 -5.54 3.96
C PRO A 215 9.29 -5.33 3.22
N ILE A 216 10.31 -6.17 3.39
CA ILE A 216 11.55 -6.00 2.59
C ILE A 216 11.22 -6.08 1.10
N TYR A 217 10.47 -7.08 0.66
CA TYR A 217 10.08 -7.29 -0.73
C TYR A 217 8.75 -6.63 -1.08
N VAL A 218 8.55 -6.33 -2.36
CA VAL A 218 7.25 -5.90 -2.90
C VAL A 218 6.50 -7.09 -3.51
N ALA A 219 5.21 -6.96 -3.74
CA ALA A 219 4.45 -7.97 -4.47
C ALA A 219 4.86 -7.97 -5.95
N ARG A 220 4.84 -9.15 -6.59
CA ARG A 220 5.05 -9.24 -8.06
C ARG A 220 4.02 -8.39 -8.80
N ASP A 221 2.74 -8.55 -8.46
CA ASP A 221 1.66 -7.77 -9.02
C ASP A 221 1.53 -6.43 -8.28
N SER A 222 2.44 -5.50 -8.59
CA SER A 222 2.46 -4.16 -8.02
C SER A 222 2.88 -3.12 -9.05
N ALA A 223 2.49 -1.87 -8.83
CA ALA A 223 2.95 -0.73 -9.60
C ALA A 223 4.48 -0.59 -9.53
N ASP A 224 5.10 -0.95 -8.39
CA ASP A 224 6.55 -0.86 -8.21
C ASP A 224 7.28 -1.85 -9.13
N ALA A 225 6.86 -3.12 -9.12
CA ALA A 225 7.45 -4.16 -9.97
C ALA A 225 7.19 -3.91 -11.46
N TRP A 226 6.02 -3.36 -11.81
CA TRP A 226 5.68 -3.02 -13.19
C TRP A 226 6.46 -1.80 -13.71
N ALA A 227 6.54 -0.72 -12.92
CA ALA A 227 7.16 0.53 -13.36
C ALA A 227 8.69 0.50 -13.33
N HIS A 228 9.27 -0.34 -12.47
CA HIS A 228 10.72 -0.45 -12.24
C HIS A 228 11.22 -1.87 -12.48
N ARG A 229 10.74 -2.55 -13.53
CA ARG A 229 11.12 -3.94 -13.85
C ARG A 229 12.62 -4.18 -13.89
N ASP A 230 13.39 -3.17 -14.28
CA ASP A 230 14.85 -3.23 -14.33
C ASP A 230 15.50 -3.37 -12.95
N GLN A 231 14.82 -3.01 -11.86
CA GLN A 231 15.30 -3.10 -10.49
C GLN A 231 15.07 -4.50 -9.85
N PHE A 232 14.51 -5.44 -10.61
CA PHE A 232 14.18 -6.78 -10.16
C PHE A 232 14.75 -7.85 -11.12
N LEU A 233 14.96 -9.05 -10.59
CA LEU A 233 15.43 -10.21 -11.35
C LEU A 233 14.27 -10.86 -12.13
N PHE A 234 13.80 -10.18 -13.17
CA PHE A 234 12.80 -10.68 -14.12
C PHE A 234 13.45 -11.16 -15.42
N ASP A 235 12.80 -12.11 -16.09
CA ASP A 235 13.05 -12.39 -17.51
C ASP A 235 12.38 -11.36 -18.44
N GLU A 236 12.53 -11.54 -19.75
CA GLU A 236 11.97 -10.65 -20.78
C GLU A 236 10.44 -10.58 -20.70
N GLU A 237 9.76 -11.66 -20.29
CA GLU A 237 8.31 -11.70 -20.12
C GLU A 237 7.80 -11.17 -18.78
N GLY A 238 8.69 -10.78 -17.85
CA GLY A 238 8.29 -10.30 -16.53
C GLY A 238 7.97 -11.42 -15.53
N ARG A 239 8.50 -12.63 -15.75
CA ARG A 239 8.48 -13.73 -14.78
C ARG A 239 9.72 -13.62 -13.88
N PRO A 240 9.59 -13.82 -12.55
CA PRO A 240 10.75 -13.82 -11.67
C PRO A 240 11.69 -14.96 -12.06
N ILE A 241 12.97 -14.67 -12.25
CA ILE A 241 14.01 -15.69 -12.45
C ILE A 241 14.18 -16.49 -11.15
N VAL A 242 14.14 -15.78 -10.04
CA VAL A 242 14.11 -16.32 -8.68
C VAL A 242 13.10 -15.56 -7.83
N VAL A 243 12.59 -16.23 -6.81
CA VAL A 243 11.63 -15.67 -5.85
C VAL A 243 12.12 -15.77 -4.41
N ALA A 244 11.54 -14.93 -3.56
CA ALA A 244 11.82 -14.92 -2.14
C ALA A 244 11.18 -16.10 -1.40
N GLY A 245 11.87 -16.51 -0.34
CA GLY A 245 11.36 -17.45 0.65
C GLY A 245 12.27 -17.51 1.87
N VAL A 246 12.07 -18.53 2.67
CA VAL A 246 13.01 -18.96 3.73
C VAL A 246 13.23 -20.46 3.64
N PRO A 247 14.45 -20.95 3.93
CA PRO A 247 14.77 -22.36 3.82
C PRO A 247 13.99 -23.20 4.83
N PRO A 248 13.96 -24.52 4.65
CA PRO A 248 13.58 -25.44 5.71
C PRO A 248 14.36 -25.17 7.00
N ASP A 249 13.65 -25.25 8.11
CA ASP A 249 14.24 -25.20 9.45
C ASP A 249 13.56 -26.23 10.36
N TYR A 250 13.94 -26.24 11.64
CA TYR A 250 13.39 -27.17 12.61
C TYR A 250 11.91 -26.90 12.95
N PHE A 251 11.33 -25.76 12.52
CA PHE A 251 9.92 -25.43 12.66
C PHE A 251 9.11 -25.73 11.39
N SER A 252 9.71 -25.63 10.19
CA SER A 252 9.06 -25.90 8.91
C SER A 252 9.93 -26.80 8.02
N PRO A 253 9.53 -28.06 7.75
CA PRO A 253 10.32 -29.00 6.96
C PRO A 253 10.45 -28.61 5.47
N THR A 254 9.58 -27.72 4.97
CA THR A 254 9.58 -27.25 3.57
C THR A 254 9.99 -25.79 3.43
N GLY A 255 10.34 -25.13 4.54
CA GLY A 255 10.54 -23.68 4.56
C GLY A 255 9.25 -22.93 4.25
N GLN A 256 9.36 -21.74 3.67
CA GLN A 256 8.21 -20.97 3.18
C GLN A 256 8.57 -20.34 1.84
N LEU A 257 7.73 -20.59 0.84
CA LEU A 257 7.84 -19.96 -0.46
C LEU A 257 6.91 -18.74 -0.49
N TRP A 258 7.46 -17.54 -0.58
CA TRP A 258 6.66 -16.32 -0.55
C TRP A 258 6.30 -15.81 -1.95
N GLY A 259 7.15 -16.10 -2.95
CA GLY A 259 6.85 -15.78 -4.34
C GLY A 259 7.11 -14.32 -4.75
N ASN A 260 7.61 -13.48 -3.84
CA ASN A 260 7.98 -12.10 -4.17
C ASN A 260 9.16 -12.08 -5.17
N PRO A 261 9.20 -11.11 -6.11
CA PRO A 261 10.37 -10.91 -6.94
C PRO A 261 11.55 -10.44 -6.10
N ILE A 262 12.75 -10.85 -6.50
CA ILE A 262 14.01 -10.47 -5.87
C ILE A 262 14.59 -9.23 -6.54
N TYR A 263 15.16 -8.34 -5.74
CA TYR A 263 15.86 -7.14 -6.22
C TYR A 263 17.12 -7.49 -7.00
N ASP A 264 17.39 -6.72 -8.05
CA ASP A 264 18.70 -6.68 -8.68
C ASP A 264 19.58 -5.69 -7.89
N TRP A 265 20.22 -6.17 -6.82
CA TRP A 265 21.01 -5.33 -5.92
C TRP A 265 22.19 -4.67 -6.62
N GLU A 266 22.78 -5.29 -7.64
CA GLU A 266 23.85 -4.70 -8.44
C GLU A 266 23.35 -3.48 -9.23
N LYS A 267 22.18 -3.60 -9.88
CA LYS A 267 21.57 -2.45 -10.56
C LYS A 267 21.12 -1.36 -9.61
N MET A 268 20.57 -1.72 -8.46
CA MET A 268 20.22 -0.75 -7.43
C MET A 268 21.47 -0.02 -6.91
N ALA A 269 22.58 -0.73 -6.68
CA ALA A 269 23.83 -0.12 -6.26
C ALA A 269 24.35 0.87 -7.31
N ALA A 270 24.24 0.53 -8.60
CA ALA A 270 24.70 1.36 -9.71
C ALA A 270 23.98 2.73 -9.81
N ASP A 271 22.73 2.83 -9.33
CA ASP A 271 21.98 4.09 -9.30
C ASP A 271 21.94 4.77 -7.91
N GLY A 272 22.73 4.26 -6.96
CA GLY A 272 22.83 4.79 -5.60
C GLY A 272 21.64 4.42 -4.72
N TYR A 273 21.01 3.26 -4.98
CA TYR A 273 19.85 2.73 -4.26
C TYR A 273 18.65 3.67 -4.29
N ARG A 274 18.47 4.39 -5.40
CA ARG A 274 17.50 5.49 -5.49
C ARG A 274 16.08 5.05 -5.16
N TRP A 275 15.64 3.89 -5.65
CA TRP A 275 14.31 3.35 -5.36
C TRP A 275 14.08 3.13 -3.85
N TRP A 276 15.06 2.54 -3.16
CA TRP A 276 15.00 2.33 -1.71
C TRP A 276 15.02 3.64 -0.93
N VAL A 277 15.85 4.61 -1.34
CA VAL A 277 15.91 5.94 -0.73
C VAL A 277 14.55 6.65 -0.85
N GLU A 278 13.92 6.63 -2.03
CA GLU A 278 12.58 7.20 -2.21
C GLU A 278 11.52 6.46 -1.38
N ARG A 279 11.59 5.13 -1.31
CA ARG A 279 10.70 4.34 -0.46
C ARG A 279 10.81 4.76 1.01
N PHE A 280 12.01 4.94 1.54
CA PHE A 280 12.19 5.44 2.91
C PHE A 280 11.67 6.88 3.07
N ARG A 281 11.94 7.78 2.12
CA ARG A 281 11.42 9.16 2.15
C ARG A 281 9.90 9.19 2.22
N ALA A 282 9.22 8.41 1.38
CA ALA A 282 7.76 8.32 1.38
C ALA A 282 7.22 7.74 2.70
N ASN A 283 7.81 6.65 3.19
CA ASN A 283 7.36 6.01 4.43
C ASN A 283 7.61 6.88 5.69
N LEU A 284 8.67 7.69 5.71
CA LEU A 284 8.91 8.66 6.79
C LEU A 284 7.95 9.87 6.77
N ARG A 285 7.24 10.11 5.65
CA ARG A 285 6.09 11.02 5.66
C ARG A 285 4.92 10.40 6.43
N LEU A 286 4.70 9.10 6.28
CA LEU A 286 3.63 8.36 6.96
C LEU A 286 3.91 8.10 8.45
N TYR A 287 5.14 7.73 8.78
CA TYR A 287 5.50 7.22 10.11
C TYR A 287 6.58 8.08 10.76
N ASP A 288 6.80 7.90 12.06
CA ASP A 288 7.93 8.51 12.77
C ASP A 288 9.09 7.51 12.93
N ILE A 289 8.76 6.22 12.95
CA ILE A 289 9.70 5.10 13.07
C ILE A 289 9.26 4.05 12.04
N VAL A 290 10.22 3.42 11.35
CA VAL A 290 9.94 2.39 10.35
C VAL A 290 10.55 1.07 10.80
N ARG A 291 9.71 0.07 11.05
CA ARG A 291 10.14 -1.33 11.15
C ARG A 291 10.37 -1.87 9.75
N ILE A 292 11.47 -2.58 9.54
CA ILE A 292 11.71 -3.32 8.30
C ILE A 292 11.51 -4.79 8.59
N ASP A 293 10.48 -5.37 7.99
CA ASP A 293 10.25 -6.81 8.07
C ASP A 293 11.33 -7.58 7.30
N HIS A 294 11.68 -8.76 7.79
CA HIS A 294 12.75 -9.59 7.27
C HIS A 294 14.09 -8.84 7.04
N PHE A 295 14.47 -7.95 7.97
CA PHE A 295 15.69 -7.13 7.90
C PHE A 295 16.97 -7.93 7.56
N ARG A 296 17.07 -9.19 7.98
CA ARG A 296 18.21 -10.05 7.66
C ARG A 296 18.48 -10.18 6.15
N GLY A 297 17.47 -9.96 5.31
CA GLY A 297 17.57 -9.97 3.86
C GLY A 297 18.55 -8.94 3.29
N PHE A 298 18.89 -7.89 4.04
CA PHE A 298 19.95 -6.95 3.69
C PHE A 298 21.36 -7.48 3.95
N TYR A 299 21.53 -8.53 4.75
CA TYR A 299 22.83 -9.19 4.93
C TYR A 299 22.97 -10.37 3.98
N ASN A 300 21.97 -11.24 3.94
CA ASN A 300 21.86 -12.33 2.99
C ASN A 300 20.39 -12.73 2.87
N TYR A 301 19.96 -13.30 1.75
CA TYR A 301 18.57 -13.66 1.52
C TYR A 301 18.46 -15.01 0.81
N TRP A 302 17.37 -15.73 1.06
CA TRP A 302 17.13 -17.04 0.48
C TRP A 302 16.35 -16.85 -0.82
N VAL A 303 16.90 -17.38 -1.90
CA VAL A 303 16.26 -17.38 -3.22
C VAL A 303 15.94 -18.79 -3.65
N VAL A 304 14.85 -18.92 -4.40
CA VAL A 304 14.36 -20.18 -4.95
C VAL A 304 14.08 -19.96 -6.44
N PRO A 305 14.30 -20.96 -7.34
CA PRO A 305 13.89 -20.86 -8.73
C PRO A 305 12.44 -20.38 -8.88
N GLY A 306 12.20 -19.49 -9.85
CA GLY A 306 10.91 -18.79 -9.98
C GLY A 306 9.70 -19.68 -10.29
N ASP A 307 9.93 -20.90 -10.75
CA ASP A 307 8.93 -21.93 -11.05
C ASP A 307 8.79 -23.00 -9.95
N ALA A 308 9.49 -22.85 -8.83
CA ALA A 308 9.46 -23.82 -7.75
C ALA A 308 8.12 -23.86 -7.02
N GLU A 309 7.72 -25.06 -6.57
CA GLU A 309 6.51 -25.26 -5.75
C GLU A 309 6.79 -25.15 -4.24
N THR A 310 8.05 -25.27 -3.82
CA THR A 310 8.47 -25.21 -2.40
C THR A 310 9.78 -24.44 -2.24
N ALA A 311 10.12 -24.05 -1.01
CA ALA A 311 11.36 -23.32 -0.72
C ALA A 311 12.57 -24.21 -0.40
N VAL A 312 12.45 -25.53 -0.56
CA VAL A 312 13.48 -26.52 -0.19
C VAL A 312 14.75 -26.35 -1.04
N HIS A 313 14.59 -26.14 -2.34
CA HIS A 313 15.69 -26.09 -3.31
C HIS A 313 16.06 -24.65 -3.65
N GLY A 314 16.53 -23.92 -2.63
CA GLY A 314 17.05 -22.57 -2.79
C GLY A 314 18.52 -22.44 -2.42
N GLU A 315 19.01 -21.20 -2.42
CA GLU A 315 20.37 -20.86 -2.00
C GLU A 315 20.39 -19.53 -1.24
N TRP A 316 21.39 -19.35 -0.38
CA TRP A 316 21.69 -18.06 0.24
C TRP A 316 22.47 -17.20 -0.74
N ARG A 317 22.05 -15.95 -0.93
CA ARG A 317 22.80 -14.90 -1.62
C ARG A 317 23.10 -13.76 -0.66
N ASP A 318 24.23 -13.11 -0.84
CA ASP A 318 24.59 -11.93 -0.05
C ASP A 318 23.72 -10.73 -0.44
N GLY A 319 23.35 -9.94 0.56
CA GLY A 319 22.68 -8.64 0.38
C GLY A 319 23.63 -7.55 -0.16
N PRO A 320 23.11 -6.33 -0.33
CA PRO A 320 23.85 -5.20 -0.90
C PRO A 320 25.03 -4.69 -0.06
#